data_AF-A0A6N4XAV9-F1
#
_entry.id   AF-A0A6N4XAV9-F1
#
_cell.length_a   1.000
_cell.length_b   1.000
_cell.length_c   1.000
_cell.angle_alpha   90.00
_cell.angle_beta   90.00
_cell.angle_gamma   90.00
#
_symmetry.space_group_name_H-M   'P 1'
#
loop_
_entity.id
_entity.type
_entity.pdbx_description
1 polymer ?
#
loop_
_entity_poly.entity_id
_entity_poly.type
_entity_poly.pdbx_seq_one_letter_code
_entity_poly.pdbx_strand_id
1 'polypeptide(L)'
;MSGEIIQNNDYKDWSKFIFHKIKVAQTQATLKVNSEMLTLYWEIGNSIIEKQQENGWGSKVIDLLAADLIHNFPDSKGFSVRNLKYMKSFAEAYPQFPIVQVPLAQSETQFVQVPLAQITWYHHISLLTKIKDITERAFYIAETAKNDWSRDVMLLQIQSNLYRRSGKALNNFEQTLPEYQSDLAKSIFKDPYHFDFLMLTTKVKGVHQKVWGK
;
A
#
# COMPACT_ATOMS: atom_id res chain seq x y z
N MET A 1 26.34 37.21 1.32
CA MET A 1 24.90 37.24 1.69
C MET A 1 24.20 35.90 1.54
N SER A 2 23.75 35.42 0.36
CA SER A 2 23.02 34.13 0.27
C SER A 2 23.87 32.90 0.63
N GLY A 3 25.15 32.89 0.23
CA GLY A 3 26.09 31.80 0.56
C GLY A 3 26.45 31.70 2.06
N GLU A 4 26.49 32.81 2.78
CA GLU A 4 26.76 32.83 4.23
C GLU A 4 25.58 32.27 5.03
N ILE A 5 24.36 32.55 4.59
CA ILE A 5 23.14 32.00 5.22
C ILE A 5 23.10 30.48 5.06
N ILE A 6 23.39 29.94 3.87
CA ILE A 6 23.36 28.49 3.62
C ILE A 6 24.45 27.76 4.43
N GLN A 7 25.56 28.42 4.74
CA GLN A 7 26.64 27.82 5.53
C GLN A 7 26.41 27.91 7.05
N ASN A 8 25.52 28.79 7.49
CA ASN A 8 25.15 28.95 8.89
C ASN A 8 24.51 27.66 9.46
N ASN A 9 24.97 27.21 10.63
CA ASN A 9 24.47 26.00 11.26
C ASN A 9 22.99 26.12 11.69
N ASP A 10 22.56 27.29 12.16
CA ASP A 10 21.17 27.56 12.52
C ASP A 10 20.25 27.38 11.30
N TYR A 11 20.65 27.92 10.14
CA TYR A 11 19.91 27.71 8.89
C TYR A 11 19.90 26.24 8.45
N LYS A 12 21.03 25.52 8.58
CA LYS A 12 21.12 24.09 8.24
C LYS A 12 20.20 23.25 9.13
N ASP A 13 20.13 23.53 10.42
CA ASP A 13 19.29 22.79 11.34
C ASP A 13 17.82 23.14 11.19
N TRP A 14 17.50 24.42 10.99
CA TRP A 14 16.15 24.87 10.65
C TRP A 14 15.65 24.27 9.32
N SER A 15 16.46 24.29 8.26
CA SER A 15 16.07 23.71 6.97
C SER A 15 15.88 22.19 7.05
N LYS A 16 16.73 21.46 7.77
CA LYS A 16 16.50 20.03 8.06
C LYS A 16 15.20 19.80 8.82
N PHE A 17 14.90 20.63 9.82
CA PHE A 17 13.64 20.56 10.56
C PHE A 17 12.43 20.77 9.65
N ILE A 18 12.47 21.77 8.76
CA ILE A 18 11.39 22.02 7.78
C ILE A 18 11.26 20.86 6.78
N PHE A 19 12.36 20.33 6.25
CA PHE A 19 12.32 19.15 5.38
C PHE A 19 11.69 17.95 6.07
N HIS A 20 12.03 17.73 7.34
CA HIS A 20 11.42 16.67 8.14
C HIS A 20 9.91 16.90 8.29
N LYS A 21 9.45 18.10 8.63
CA LYS A 21 8.00 18.42 8.74
C LYS A 21 7.25 18.18 7.43
N ILE A 22 7.83 18.57 6.29
CA ILE A 22 7.24 18.32 4.97
C ILE A 22 7.12 16.81 4.73
N LYS A 23 8.16 16.04 5.03
CA LYS A 23 8.14 14.57 4.85
C LYS A 23 7.10 13.89 5.73
N VAL A 24 7.00 14.29 6.99
CA VAL A 24 5.95 13.83 7.90
C VAL A 24 4.56 14.08 7.32
N ALA A 25 4.28 15.32 6.91
CA ALA A 25 2.98 15.68 6.33
C ALA A 25 2.66 14.88 5.06
N GLN A 26 3.64 14.71 4.16
CA GLN A 26 3.48 13.91 2.95
C GLN A 26 3.18 12.44 3.25
N THR A 27 3.89 11.82 4.21
CA THR A 27 3.64 10.43 4.62
C THR A 27 2.24 10.26 5.19
N GLN A 28 1.79 11.17 6.07
CA GLN A 28 0.45 11.10 6.67
C GLN A 28 -0.66 11.22 5.63
N ALA A 29 -0.54 12.20 4.71
CA ALA A 29 -1.49 12.34 3.61
C ALA A 29 -1.52 11.08 2.75
N THR A 30 -0.35 10.53 2.44
CA THR A 30 -0.19 9.34 1.63
C THR A 30 -0.84 8.10 2.28
N LEU A 31 -0.63 7.89 3.58
CA LEU A 31 -1.27 6.80 4.33
C LEU A 31 -2.79 6.93 4.36
N LYS A 32 -3.32 8.14 4.56
CA LYS A 32 -4.77 8.39 4.53
C LYS A 32 -5.35 8.03 3.17
N VAL A 33 -4.73 8.50 2.09
CA VAL A 33 -5.15 8.19 0.72
C VAL A 33 -5.07 6.69 0.44
N ASN A 34 -4.01 6.01 0.90
CA ASN A 34 -3.90 4.56 0.75
C ASN A 34 -5.05 3.83 1.45
N SER A 35 -5.40 4.26 2.66
CA SER A 35 -6.53 3.68 3.40
C SER A 35 -7.85 3.86 2.64
N GLU A 36 -8.14 5.05 2.12
CA GLU A 36 -9.37 5.30 1.34
C GLU A 36 -9.41 4.47 0.05
N MET A 37 -8.29 4.39 -0.66
CA MET A 37 -8.17 3.57 -1.87
C MET A 37 -8.44 2.09 -1.58
N LEU A 38 -7.87 1.55 -0.49
CA LEU A 38 -8.10 0.16 -0.09
C LEU A 38 -9.55 -0.09 0.31
N THR A 39 -10.18 0.84 1.02
CA THR A 39 -11.62 0.76 1.34
C THR A 39 -12.46 0.72 0.07
N LEU A 40 -12.28 1.67 -0.84
CA LEU A 40 -13.03 1.71 -2.10
C LEU A 40 -12.84 0.42 -2.91
N TYR A 41 -11.60 -0.05 -3.05
CA TYR A 41 -11.30 -1.26 -3.82
C TYR A 41 -11.90 -2.50 -3.18
N TRP A 42 -11.95 -2.55 -1.85
CA TRP A 42 -12.66 -3.61 -1.14
C TRP A 42 -14.17 -3.55 -1.37
N GLU A 43 -14.78 -2.37 -1.26
CA GLU A 43 -16.22 -2.18 -1.46
C GLU A 43 -16.66 -2.56 -2.87
N ILE A 44 -15.89 -2.17 -3.90
CA ILE A 44 -16.11 -2.58 -5.29
C ILE A 44 -16.03 -4.10 -5.40
N GLY A 45 -14.99 -4.71 -4.82
CA GLY A 45 -14.82 -6.16 -4.81
C GLY A 45 -15.99 -6.89 -4.16
N ASN A 46 -16.43 -6.43 -2.99
CA ASN A 46 -17.53 -7.00 -2.24
C ASN A 46 -18.86 -6.84 -2.99
N SER A 47 -19.12 -5.67 -3.57
CA SER A 47 -20.31 -5.42 -4.40
C SER A 47 -20.38 -6.34 -5.62
N ILE A 48 -19.24 -6.61 -6.28
CA ILE A 48 -19.17 -7.59 -7.37
C ILE A 48 -19.58 -8.99 -6.88
N ILE A 49 -19.08 -9.42 -5.72
CA ILE A 49 -19.39 -10.73 -5.14
C ILE A 49 -20.89 -10.84 -4.86
N GLU A 50 -21.46 -9.85 -4.17
CA GLU A 50 -22.88 -9.79 -3.82
C GLU A 50 -23.75 -9.87 -5.08
N LYS A 51 -23.47 -9.06 -6.11
CA LYS A 51 -24.27 -9.05 -7.33
C LYS A 51 -24.16 -10.33 -8.14
N GLN A 52 -22.99 -10.97 -8.15
CA GLN A 52 -22.84 -12.29 -8.77
C GLN A 52 -23.64 -13.37 -8.04
N GLN A 53 -23.68 -13.34 -6.71
CA GLN A 53 -24.45 -14.29 -5.90
C GLN A 53 -25.97 -14.07 -6.04
N GLU A 54 -26.43 -12.83 -5.94
CA GLU A 54 -27.85 -12.46 -6.03
C GLU A 54 -28.47 -12.80 -7.40
N ASN A 55 -27.73 -12.56 -8.48
CA ASN A 55 -28.27 -12.63 -9.84
C ASN A 55 -27.74 -13.81 -10.66
N GLY A 56 -26.84 -14.62 -10.10
CA GLY A 56 -26.18 -15.72 -10.81
C GLY A 56 -25.27 -15.26 -11.95
N TRP A 57 -24.76 -14.02 -11.90
CA TRP A 57 -23.93 -13.47 -12.97
C TRP A 57 -22.55 -14.14 -13.03
N GLY A 58 -22.15 -14.54 -14.24
CA GLY A 58 -20.80 -15.05 -14.50
C GLY A 58 -19.73 -13.96 -14.51
N SER A 59 -18.49 -14.34 -14.85
CA SER A 59 -17.33 -13.43 -14.87
C SER A 59 -17.46 -12.24 -15.83
N LYS A 60 -18.34 -12.31 -16.84
CA LYS A 60 -18.58 -11.25 -17.82
C LYS A 60 -19.07 -9.93 -17.21
N VAL A 61 -19.72 -9.97 -16.05
CA VAL A 61 -20.17 -8.73 -15.37
C VAL A 61 -18.98 -7.81 -15.04
N ILE A 62 -17.81 -8.39 -14.74
CA ILE A 62 -16.61 -7.62 -14.45
C ILE A 62 -16.10 -6.90 -15.70
N ASP A 63 -16.22 -7.53 -16.87
CA ASP A 63 -15.80 -6.93 -18.14
C ASP A 63 -16.71 -5.74 -18.51
N LEU A 64 -18.02 -5.88 -18.28
CA LEU A 64 -19.01 -4.81 -18.48
C LEU A 64 -18.76 -3.65 -17.51
N LEU A 65 -18.63 -3.93 -16.22
CA LEU A 65 -18.39 -2.91 -15.20
C LEU A 65 -17.08 -2.15 -15.45
N ALA A 66 -16.02 -2.84 -15.84
CA ALA A 66 -14.76 -2.19 -16.19
C ALA A 66 -14.91 -1.22 -17.38
N ALA A 67 -15.67 -1.62 -18.41
CA ALA A 67 -15.93 -0.77 -19.57
C ALA A 67 -16.71 0.49 -19.16
N ASP A 68 -17.75 0.34 -18.33
CA ASP A 68 -18.55 1.46 -17.82
C ASP A 68 -17.72 2.40 -16.95
N LEU A 69 -16.88 1.87 -16.05
CA LEU A 69 -16.01 2.68 -15.20
C LEU A 69 -14.95 3.44 -16.00
N ILE A 70 -14.31 2.80 -16.98
CA ILE A 70 -13.33 3.48 -17.84
C ILE A 70 -14.01 4.56 -18.69
N HIS A 71 -15.25 4.33 -19.16
CA HIS A 71 -15.99 5.33 -19.93
C HIS A 71 -16.31 6.57 -19.08
N ASN A 72 -16.72 6.38 -17.82
CA ASN A 72 -17.10 7.47 -16.91
C ASN A 72 -15.88 8.12 -16.21
N PHE A 73 -14.77 7.39 -16.09
CA PHE A 73 -13.52 7.85 -15.46
C PHE A 73 -12.32 7.59 -16.38
N PRO A 74 -12.25 8.25 -17.56
CA PRO A 74 -11.28 7.92 -18.62
C PRO A 74 -9.82 8.15 -18.23
N ASP A 75 -9.56 9.03 -17.27
CA ASP A 75 -8.22 9.32 -16.76
C ASP A 75 -7.75 8.33 -15.69
N SER A 76 -8.63 7.44 -15.20
CA SER A 76 -8.31 6.44 -14.19
C SER A 76 -7.87 5.10 -14.81
N LYS A 77 -6.62 4.75 -14.53
CA LYS A 77 -5.98 3.46 -14.82
C LYS A 77 -6.34 2.38 -13.79
N GLY A 78 -6.94 2.76 -12.67
CA GLY A 78 -7.36 1.89 -11.57
C GLY A 78 -8.53 0.98 -11.90
N PHE A 79 -9.32 1.26 -12.94
CA PHE A 79 -10.55 0.49 -13.23
C PHE A 79 -10.43 -0.51 -14.40
N SER A 80 -9.22 -1.01 -14.67
CA SER A 80 -9.06 -2.10 -15.63
C SER A 80 -9.75 -3.39 -15.16
N VAL A 81 -10.21 -4.22 -16.11
CA VAL A 81 -10.77 -5.57 -15.84
C VAL A 81 -9.90 -6.38 -14.89
N ARG A 82 -8.57 -6.34 -15.10
CA ARG A 82 -7.61 -7.04 -14.25
C ARG A 82 -7.67 -6.52 -12.82
N ASN A 83 -7.72 -5.21 -12.63
CA ASN A 83 -7.75 -4.63 -11.30
C ASN A 83 -9.08 -4.91 -10.58
N LEU A 84 -10.22 -4.90 -11.29
CA LEU A 84 -11.50 -5.32 -10.70
C LEU A 84 -11.49 -6.79 -10.25
N LYS A 85 -10.82 -7.68 -11.01
CA LYS A 85 -10.60 -9.06 -10.57
C LYS A 85 -9.76 -9.12 -9.28
N TYR A 86 -8.75 -8.25 -9.14
CA TYR A 86 -8.00 -8.14 -7.90
C TYR A 86 -8.82 -7.56 -6.75
N MET A 87 -9.66 -6.55 -7.00
CA MET A 87 -10.60 -6.00 -6.01
C MET A 87 -11.51 -7.10 -5.48
N LYS A 88 -12.11 -7.90 -6.36
CA LYS A 88 -12.88 -9.09 -5.99
C LYS A 88 -12.06 -10.07 -5.15
N SER A 89 -10.87 -10.47 -5.60
CA SER A 89 -10.02 -11.39 -4.83
C SER A 89 -9.55 -10.83 -3.49
N PHE A 90 -9.40 -9.51 -3.37
CA PHE A 90 -9.08 -8.84 -2.12
C PHE A 90 -10.26 -8.89 -1.15
N ALA A 91 -11.47 -8.59 -1.62
CA ALA A 91 -12.69 -8.74 -0.82
C ALA A 91 -12.94 -10.18 -0.38
N GLU A 92 -12.73 -11.16 -1.27
CA GLU A 92 -12.84 -12.60 -0.93
C GLU A 92 -11.81 -13.02 0.13
N ALA A 93 -10.59 -12.50 0.06
CA ALA A 93 -9.53 -12.81 1.00
C ALA A 93 -9.73 -12.15 2.38
N TYR A 94 -10.42 -11.00 2.41
CA TYR A 94 -10.61 -10.18 3.60
C TYR A 94 -12.08 -9.75 3.71
N PRO A 95 -13.04 -10.68 3.92
CA PRO A 95 -14.48 -10.37 3.89
C PRO A 95 -14.97 -9.44 5.01
N GLN A 96 -14.07 -9.09 5.94
CA GLN A 96 -14.33 -8.36 7.18
C GLN A 96 -13.45 -7.09 7.24
N PHE A 97 -13.21 -6.47 6.09
CA PHE A 97 -12.56 -5.17 5.98
C PHE A 97 -13.63 -4.14 5.57
N PRO A 98 -13.53 -2.83 5.84
CA PRO A 98 -12.55 -2.15 6.69
C PRO A 98 -12.83 -2.32 8.19
N ILE A 99 -13.99 -2.87 8.54
CA ILE A 99 -14.40 -3.14 9.92
C ILE A 99 -14.17 -4.63 10.16
N VAL A 100 -13.26 -4.99 11.06
CA VAL A 100 -13.46 -5.95 12.18
C VAL A 100 -12.09 -6.49 12.68
N GLN A 101 -11.97 -6.59 14.01
CA GLN A 101 -11.07 -7.49 14.76
C GLN A 101 -11.58 -8.94 14.63
N VAL A 102 -11.14 -9.69 13.60
CA VAL A 102 -11.55 -11.10 13.38
C VAL A 102 -10.33 -12.01 13.50
N PRO A 103 -10.43 -13.18 14.17
CA PRO A 103 -9.31 -14.10 14.31
C PRO A 103 -9.00 -14.75 12.96
N LEU A 104 -8.02 -14.18 12.23
CA LEU A 104 -7.51 -14.75 10.99
C LEU A 104 -6.61 -15.98 11.22
N ALA A 105 -6.16 -16.21 12.46
CA ALA A 105 -5.50 -17.45 12.89
C ALA A 105 -5.72 -17.66 14.39
N GLN A 106 -6.16 -18.87 14.78
CA GLN A 106 -6.01 -19.33 16.15
C GLN A 106 -4.54 -19.66 16.38
N SER A 107 -3.85 -18.82 17.14
CA SER A 107 -2.80 -19.27 18.06
C SER A 107 -3.34 -18.99 19.45
N GLU A 108 -3.09 -19.90 20.39
CA GLU A 108 -3.79 -20.08 21.68
C GLU A 108 -3.89 -18.83 22.59
N THR A 109 -3.36 -17.67 22.21
CA THR A 109 -3.32 -16.48 23.08
C THR A 109 -3.53 -15.10 22.44
N GLN A 110 -3.67 -14.89 21.11
CA GLN A 110 -3.97 -13.51 20.62
C GLN A 110 -4.41 -13.36 19.16
N PHE A 111 -5.31 -12.40 18.91
CA PHE A 111 -5.71 -11.93 17.58
C PHE A 111 -4.56 -11.15 16.91
N VAL A 112 -4.18 -11.52 15.68
CA VAL A 112 -3.25 -10.71 14.87
C VAL A 112 -4.05 -9.65 14.12
N GLN A 113 -4.08 -8.41 14.64
CA GLN A 113 -4.54 -7.27 13.85
C GLN A 113 -3.49 -6.98 12.78
N VAL A 114 -3.85 -7.21 11.52
CA VAL A 114 -2.97 -6.96 10.39
C VAL A 114 -3.19 -5.53 9.89
N PRO A 115 -2.15 -4.69 9.80
CA PRO A 115 -2.31 -3.30 9.38
C PRO A 115 -2.43 -3.20 7.85
N LEU A 116 -3.55 -3.68 7.29
CA LEU A 116 -3.77 -3.71 5.84
C LEU A 116 -3.59 -2.33 5.20
N ALA A 117 -3.99 -1.25 5.89
CA ALA A 117 -3.84 0.12 5.42
C ALA A 117 -2.41 0.69 5.50
N GLN A 118 -1.49 0.01 6.19
CA GLN A 118 -0.08 0.42 6.27
C GLN A 118 0.73 -0.08 5.08
N ILE A 119 0.26 -1.08 4.33
CA ILE A 119 0.89 -1.50 3.09
C ILE A 119 0.04 -1.09 1.88
N THR A 120 0.68 -0.93 0.72
CA THR A 120 -0.01 -0.40 -0.47
C THR A 120 -0.83 -1.46 -1.20
N TRP A 121 -1.72 -1.02 -2.09
CA TRP A 121 -2.45 -1.92 -2.99
C TRP A 121 -1.53 -2.84 -3.80
N TYR A 122 -0.38 -2.36 -4.27
CA TYR A 122 0.61 -3.20 -4.97
C TYR A 122 1.15 -4.34 -4.09
N HIS A 123 1.33 -4.11 -2.80
CA HIS A 123 1.75 -5.15 -1.86
C HIS A 123 0.67 -6.21 -1.74
N HIS A 124 -0.58 -5.79 -1.54
CA HIS A 124 -1.73 -6.70 -1.46
C HIS A 124 -1.89 -7.56 -2.71
N ILE A 125 -1.88 -6.97 -3.91
CA ILE A 125 -1.95 -7.74 -5.17
C ILE A 125 -0.81 -8.78 -5.23
N SER A 126 0.42 -8.36 -4.91
CA SER A 126 1.60 -9.23 -4.95
C SER A 126 1.47 -10.40 -3.97
N LEU A 127 0.92 -10.15 -2.78
CA LEU A 127 0.71 -11.17 -1.75
C LEU A 127 -0.42 -12.14 -2.12
N LEU A 128 -1.58 -11.65 -2.55
CA LEU A 128 -2.72 -12.48 -2.97
C LEU A 128 -2.36 -13.42 -4.13
N THR A 129 -1.52 -12.94 -5.04
CA THR A 129 -1.08 -13.72 -6.20
C THR A 129 -0.05 -14.78 -5.84
N LYS A 130 0.86 -14.51 -4.91
CA LYS A 130 2.00 -15.39 -4.58
C LYS A 130 1.76 -16.35 -3.42
N ILE A 131 0.96 -15.95 -2.43
CA ILE A 131 0.82 -16.68 -1.17
C ILE A 131 -0.63 -17.07 -0.99
N LYS A 132 -0.92 -18.38 -1.02
CA LYS A 132 -2.29 -18.90 -0.83
C LYS A 132 -2.63 -19.14 0.64
N ASP A 133 -1.64 -19.52 1.45
CA ASP A 133 -1.82 -19.70 2.88
C ASP A 133 -2.09 -18.36 3.58
N ILE A 134 -3.16 -18.31 4.36
CA ILE A 134 -3.62 -17.08 5.03
C ILE A 134 -2.64 -16.66 6.13
N THR A 135 -2.07 -17.63 6.85
CA THR A 135 -1.16 -17.38 7.98
C THR A 135 0.17 -16.83 7.50
N GLU A 136 0.74 -17.43 6.46
CA GLU A 136 1.96 -16.94 5.80
C GLU A 136 1.72 -15.54 5.21
N ARG A 137 0.56 -15.31 4.58
CA ARG A 137 0.23 -14.00 4.05
C ARG A 137 0.14 -12.94 5.15
N ALA A 138 -0.54 -13.24 6.25
CA ALA A 138 -0.64 -12.36 7.41
C ALA A 138 0.74 -12.03 8.00
N PHE A 139 1.63 -13.02 8.09
CA PHE A 139 3.02 -12.82 8.51
C PHE A 139 3.74 -11.80 7.62
N TYR A 140 3.69 -11.96 6.30
CA TYR A 140 4.38 -11.03 5.40
C TYR A 140 3.76 -9.62 5.39
N ILE A 141 2.46 -9.48 5.59
CA ILE A 141 1.84 -8.15 5.74
C ILE A 141 2.35 -7.47 7.00
N ALA A 142 2.36 -8.19 8.13
CA ALA A 142 2.83 -7.67 9.41
C ALA A 142 4.32 -7.27 9.33
N GLU A 143 5.17 -8.13 8.78
CA GLU A 143 6.60 -7.85 8.62
C GLU A 143 6.87 -6.70 7.63
N THR A 144 6.08 -6.58 6.56
CA THR A 144 6.21 -5.48 5.60
C THR A 144 5.86 -4.15 6.26
N ALA A 145 4.78 -4.10 7.04
CA ALA A 145 4.39 -2.89 7.76
C ALA A 145 5.38 -2.54 8.88
N LYS A 146 5.84 -3.54 9.66
CA LYS A 146 6.79 -3.35 10.76
C LYS A 146 8.14 -2.83 10.29
N ASN A 147 8.68 -3.41 9.22
CA ASN A 147 10.03 -3.11 8.73
C ASN A 147 10.02 -2.13 7.54
N ASP A 148 8.87 -1.54 7.23
CA ASP A 148 8.71 -0.61 6.13
C ASP A 148 9.26 -1.14 4.79
N TRP A 149 9.00 -2.43 4.50
CA TRP A 149 9.51 -3.01 3.26
C TRP A 149 8.82 -2.39 2.05
N SER A 150 9.63 -1.99 1.06
CA SER A 150 9.10 -1.79 -0.28
C SER A 150 8.59 -3.13 -0.85
N ARG A 151 7.77 -3.05 -1.90
CA ARG A 151 7.22 -4.24 -2.56
C ARG A 151 8.32 -5.19 -3.00
N ASP A 152 9.42 -4.67 -3.52
CA ASP A 152 10.53 -5.51 -4.01
C ASP A 152 11.28 -6.17 -2.85
N VAL A 153 11.47 -5.47 -1.73
CA VAL A 153 12.05 -6.07 -0.51
C VAL A 153 11.13 -7.14 0.05
N MET A 154 9.82 -6.89 0.15
CA MET A 154 8.83 -7.90 0.56
C MET A 154 8.92 -9.14 -0.35
N LEU A 155 9.01 -8.96 -1.66
CA LEU A 155 9.16 -10.07 -2.61
C LEU A 155 10.47 -10.84 -2.43
N LEU A 156 11.58 -10.17 -2.14
CA LEU A 156 12.85 -10.82 -1.80
C LEU A 156 12.73 -11.64 -0.52
N GLN A 157 12.03 -11.13 0.50
CA GLN A 157 11.80 -11.86 1.75
C GLN A 157 10.92 -13.11 1.55
N ILE A 158 9.93 -13.03 0.65
CA ILE A 158 9.14 -14.19 0.21
C ILE A 158 10.03 -15.21 -0.49
N GLN A 159 10.86 -14.78 -1.45
CA GLN A 159 11.79 -15.66 -2.17
C GLN A 159 12.78 -16.35 -1.23
N SER A 160 13.23 -15.64 -0.20
CA SER A 160 14.12 -16.19 0.83
C SER A 160 13.43 -17.17 1.80
N ASN A 161 12.13 -17.41 1.66
CA ASN A 161 11.31 -18.22 2.57
C ASN A 161 11.45 -17.79 4.04
N LEU A 162 11.51 -16.47 4.29
CA LEU A 162 11.64 -15.92 5.65
C LEU A 162 10.65 -16.54 6.63
N TYR A 163 9.38 -16.70 6.24
CA TYR A 163 8.34 -17.32 7.08
C TYR A 163 8.74 -18.70 7.61
N ARG A 164 9.34 -19.55 6.76
CA ARG A 164 9.81 -20.88 7.16
C ARG A 164 11.07 -20.82 8.03
N ARG A 165 11.99 -19.88 7.72
CA ARG A 165 13.25 -19.71 8.45
C ARG A 165 13.04 -19.14 9.86
N SER A 166 12.02 -18.30 10.05
CA SER A 166 11.63 -17.72 11.34
C SER A 166 10.90 -18.72 12.26
N GLY A 167 10.78 -19.99 11.87
CA GLY A 167 10.41 -21.09 12.78
C GLY A 167 8.96 -21.09 13.27
N LYS A 168 7.99 -20.57 12.49
CA LYS A 168 6.56 -20.42 12.87
C LYS A 168 6.32 -19.63 14.18
N ALA A 169 7.37 -19.15 14.84
CA ALA A 169 7.28 -18.45 16.11
C ALA A 169 7.07 -16.96 15.83
N LEU A 170 5.83 -16.51 16.02
CA LEU A 170 5.43 -15.11 16.05
C LEU A 170 5.96 -14.39 17.32
N ASN A 171 7.17 -14.70 17.82
CA ASN A 171 7.58 -14.33 19.18
C ASN A 171 8.75 -13.35 19.33
N ASN A 172 9.17 -12.65 18.28
CA ASN A 172 10.13 -11.54 18.41
C ASN A 172 9.47 -10.20 18.06
N PHE A 173 8.50 -9.82 18.90
CA PHE A 173 7.90 -8.48 18.91
C PHE A 173 8.64 -7.59 19.93
N GLU A 174 9.79 -7.08 19.52
CA GLU A 174 10.41 -5.90 20.15
C GLU A 174 10.64 -4.79 19.12
N GLN A 175 10.59 -3.57 19.64
CA GLN A 175 10.41 -2.28 18.99
C GLN A 175 11.60 -1.86 18.12
N THR A 176 11.31 -1.21 16.98
CA THR A 176 11.84 0.12 16.60
C THR A 176 11.31 0.49 15.21
N LEU A 177 10.67 1.66 15.08
CA LEU A 177 10.44 2.30 13.79
C LEU A 177 11.78 2.88 13.32
N PRO A 178 12.30 2.54 12.13
CA PRO A 178 13.47 3.23 11.58
C PRO A 178 13.13 4.70 11.25
N GLU A 179 14.15 5.55 11.23
CA GLU A 179 14.03 6.95 10.84
C GLU A 179 13.24 7.14 9.54
N TYR A 180 12.56 8.29 9.44
CA TYR A 180 11.56 8.76 8.46
C TYR A 180 11.95 8.72 6.95
N GLN A 181 12.92 7.90 6.54
CA GLN A 181 13.35 7.60 5.18
C GLN A 181 12.95 6.18 4.73
N SER A 182 11.92 5.59 5.36
CA SER A 182 11.56 4.19 5.16
C SER A 182 11.25 3.85 3.70
N ASP A 183 11.66 2.67 3.25
CA ASP A 183 11.50 2.24 1.85
C ASP A 183 10.02 2.08 1.47
N LEU A 184 9.16 1.81 2.44
CA LEU A 184 7.71 1.85 2.30
C LEU A 184 7.25 3.24 1.89
N ALA A 185 7.66 4.31 2.58
CA ALA A 185 7.29 5.67 2.20
C ALA A 185 7.69 5.99 0.74
N LYS A 186 8.90 5.59 0.31
CA LYS A 186 9.33 5.72 -1.09
C LYS A 186 8.49 4.87 -2.05
N SER A 187 8.08 3.67 -1.63
CA SER A 187 7.28 2.76 -2.44
C SER A 187 5.86 3.26 -2.64
N ILE A 188 5.26 3.97 -1.67
CA ILE A 188 3.93 4.54 -1.85
C ILE A 188 3.96 5.64 -2.91
N PHE A 189 5.00 6.49 -2.94
CA PHE A 189 5.24 7.44 -4.05
C PHE A 189 5.61 6.76 -5.39
N LYS A 190 5.77 5.44 -5.43
CA LYS A 190 5.99 4.68 -6.65
C LYS A 190 4.79 3.78 -7.00
N ASP A 191 3.75 3.75 -6.17
CA ASP A 191 2.55 2.96 -6.43
C ASP A 191 1.72 3.67 -7.52
N PRO A 192 1.63 3.09 -8.74
CA PRO A 192 0.92 3.73 -9.84
C PRO A 192 -0.56 3.98 -9.55
N TYR A 193 -1.18 3.19 -8.66
CA TYR A 193 -2.60 3.33 -8.32
C TYR A 193 -2.87 4.48 -7.36
N HIS A 194 -1.88 4.90 -6.57
CA HIS A 194 -2.06 5.98 -5.59
C HIS A 194 -2.22 7.34 -6.28
N PHE A 195 -1.37 7.62 -7.28
CA PHE A 195 -1.51 8.81 -8.11
C PHE A 195 -2.75 8.76 -8.99
N ASP A 196 -3.10 7.59 -9.50
CA ASP A 196 -4.31 7.39 -10.29
C ASP A 196 -5.58 7.64 -9.49
N PHE A 197 -5.64 7.12 -8.25
CA PHE A 197 -6.76 7.32 -7.34
C PHE A 197 -6.99 8.78 -6.99
N LEU A 198 -5.91 9.55 -6.81
CA LEU A 198 -6.01 11.01 -6.62
C LEU A 198 -6.24 11.79 -7.91
N MET A 199 -6.35 11.12 -9.07
CA MET A 199 -6.38 11.74 -10.40
C MET A 199 -5.17 12.68 -10.63
N LEU A 200 -4.05 12.42 -9.96
CA LEU A 200 -2.81 13.21 -10.02
C LEU A 200 -1.85 12.71 -11.10
N THR A 201 -2.33 11.97 -12.10
CA THR A 201 -1.46 11.54 -13.21
C THR A 201 -0.89 12.78 -13.91
N THR A 202 0.43 12.93 -13.83
CA THR A 202 1.11 14.21 -14.00
C THR A 202 1.32 14.57 -15.46
N LYS A 203 0.99 15.81 -15.82
CA LYS A 203 1.98 16.69 -16.44
C LYS A 203 2.48 17.68 -15.39
N VAL A 204 3.48 17.27 -14.62
CA VAL A 204 4.32 18.21 -13.86
C VAL A 204 5.71 18.09 -14.47
N LYS A 205 6.07 19.07 -15.30
CA LYS A 205 7.43 19.23 -15.81
C LYS A 205 8.35 19.44 -14.60
N GLY A 206 9.36 18.59 -14.47
CA GLY A 206 10.29 18.62 -13.36
C GLY A 206 11.01 19.95 -13.23
N VAL A 207 11.11 20.46 -12.01
CA VAL A 207 12.18 21.40 -11.67
C VAL A 207 13.43 20.55 -11.44
N HIS A 208 14.14 20.26 -12.53
CA HIS A 208 15.54 19.89 -12.43
C HIS A 208 16.31 21.14 -12.00
N GLN A 209 16.51 21.31 -10.69
CA GLN A 209 17.57 22.17 -10.19
C GLN A 209 18.89 21.43 -10.42
N LYS A 210 19.48 21.66 -11.60
CA LYS A 210 20.93 21.48 -11.79
C LYS A 210 21.62 22.53 -10.94
N VAL A 211 22.33 22.09 -9.91
CA VAL A 211 23.30 22.94 -9.22
C VAL A 211 24.69 22.58 -9.77
N TRP A 212 25.39 23.64 -10.20
CA TRP A 212 26.82 23.80 -10.56
C TRP A 212 27.31 23.46 -11.96
N GLY A 213 27.91 24.48 -12.59
CA GLY A 213 28.72 24.36 -13.79
C GLY A 213 29.28 25.69 -14.31
N LYS A 214 30.28 26.22 -13.58
CA LYS A 214 31.18 27.36 -13.85
C LYS A 214 30.66 28.78 -13.62
#